data_AF-A0A3Q7YAL4-F1
#
_entry.id   AF-A0A3Q7YAL4-F1
#
_cell.length_a   1.000
_cell.length_b   1.000
_cell.length_c   1.000
_cell.angle_alpha   90.00
_cell.angle_beta   90.00
_cell.angle_gamma   90.00
#
_symmetry.space_group_name_H-M   'P 1'
#
loop_
_entity.id
_entity.type
_entity.pdbx_description
1 polymer ?
#
loop_
_entity_poly.entity_id
_entity_poly.type
_entity_poly.pdbx_seq_one_letter_code
_entity_poly.pdbx_strand_id
1 'polypeptide(L)'
;MPSDFWNLSSNSLGGGIPSALGQKSLIQVDLSNNQLMGSIPDSLTSSNLQLVLLNGNLLEGRVPEQLYSVGVHGGAIEDRS
;
A
#
# COMPACT_ATOMS: atom_id res chain seq x y z
N MET A 1 0.66 6.69 21.54
CA MET A 1 1.40 6.34 20.31
C MET A 1 0.41 5.58 19.44
N PRO A 2 -0.21 6.17 18.41
CA PRO A 2 -1.12 5.41 17.59
C PRO A 2 -0.26 4.46 16.74
N SER A 3 -0.41 3.16 16.98
CA SER A 3 0.33 2.10 16.32
C SER A 3 -0.27 1.86 14.93
N ASP A 4 -0.05 2.82 14.04
CA ASP A 4 -0.61 2.84 12.68
C ASP A 4 0.37 2.29 11.63
N PHE A 5 1.44 1.64 12.10
CA PHE A 5 2.49 1.01 11.30
C PHE A 5 2.43 -0.50 11.48
N TRP A 6 2.07 -1.22 10.43
CA TRP A 6 1.99 -2.68 10.44
C TRP A 6 3.10 -3.27 9.58
N ASN A 7 4.05 -3.96 10.22
CA ASN A 7 5.06 -4.74 9.52
C ASN A 7 4.72 -6.23 9.61
N LEU A 8 4.28 -6.78 8.49
CA LEU A 8 3.99 -8.19 8.27
C LEU A 8 4.89 -8.76 7.17
N SER A 9 6.00 -8.09 6.86
CA SER A 9 6.94 -8.53 5.84
C SER A 9 7.60 -9.85 6.21
N SER A 10 8.07 -10.58 5.20
CA SER A 10 8.85 -11.82 5.35
C SER A 10 8.14 -12.90 6.16
N ASN A 11 6.84 -13.04 5.92
CA ASN A 11 6.02 -14.11 6.47
C ASN A 11 5.62 -15.10 5.35
N SER A 12 4.89 -16.15 5.73
CA SER A 12 4.27 -17.08 4.77
C SER A 12 2.77 -16.79 4.59
N LEU A 13 2.38 -15.50 4.59
CA LEU A 13 0.99 -15.11 4.39
C LEU A 13 0.59 -15.41 2.94
N GLY A 14 -0.49 -16.18 2.76
CA GLY A 14 -1.02 -16.56 1.46
C GLY A 14 -2.47 -16.11 1.26
N GLY A 15 -2.98 -16.33 0.05
CA GLY A 15 -4.32 -15.89 -0.35
C GLY A 15 -4.38 -14.42 -0.74
N GLY A 16 -5.61 -13.89 -0.90
CA GLY A 16 -5.84 -12.50 -1.30
C GLY A 16 -5.69 -11.50 -0.18
N ILE A 17 -5.36 -10.25 -0.53
CA ILE A 17 -5.38 -9.17 0.46
C ILE A 17 -6.85 -8.88 0.83
N PRO A 18 -7.24 -9.00 2.10
CA PRO A 18 -8.63 -8.81 2.50
C PRO A 18 -9.04 -7.34 2.39
N SER A 19 -10.23 -7.06 1.86
CA SER A 19 -10.76 -5.70 1.74
C SER A 19 -10.94 -5.00 3.10
N ALA A 20 -11.09 -5.76 4.18
CA ALA A 20 -11.14 -5.28 5.55
C ALA A 20 -9.85 -4.55 6.00
N LEU A 21 -8.71 -4.78 5.34
CA LEU A 21 -7.48 -4.04 5.62
C LEU A 21 -7.66 -2.54 5.36
N GLY A 22 -8.43 -2.20 4.32
CA GLY A 22 -8.80 -0.84 3.94
C GLY A 22 -9.77 -0.13 4.90
N GLN A 23 -10.33 -0.86 5.86
CA GLN A 23 -11.20 -0.30 6.91
C GLN A 23 -10.43 0.04 8.18
N LYS A 24 -9.13 -0.33 8.23
CA LYS A 24 -8.26 0.02 9.34
C LYS A 24 -7.67 1.40 9.09
N SER A 25 -7.56 2.20 10.15
CA SER A 25 -6.86 3.49 10.15
C SER A 25 -5.34 3.28 10.17
N LEU A 26 -4.80 2.58 9.18
CA LEU A 26 -3.36 2.37 9.04
C LEU A 26 -2.75 3.55 8.29
N ILE A 27 -1.55 3.96 8.73
CA ILE A 27 -0.71 4.95 8.05
C ILE A 27 0.31 4.24 7.16
N GLN A 28 0.83 3.10 7.62
CA GLN A 28 1.80 2.31 6.85
C GLN A 28 1.56 0.82 7.03
N VAL A 29 1.67 0.08 5.92
CA VAL A 29 1.65 -1.37 5.94
C VAL A 29 2.73 -1.96 5.05
N ASP A 30 3.49 -2.89 5.61
CA ASP A 30 4.49 -3.67 4.90
C ASP A 30 4.06 -5.13 4.88
N LEU A 31 3.72 -5.62 3.68
CA LEU A 31 3.35 -7.00 3.39
C LEU A 31 4.37 -7.64 2.45
N SER A 32 5.55 -7.04 2.31
CA SER A 32 6.57 -7.51 1.38
C SER A 32 7.08 -8.91 1.72
N ASN A 33 7.60 -9.64 0.73
CA ASN A 33 8.15 -10.98 0.90
C ASN A 33 7.15 -11.97 1.54
N ASN A 34 5.96 -12.07 0.97
CA ASN A 34 4.93 -13.03 1.37
C ASN A 34 4.48 -13.84 0.13
N GLN A 35 3.45 -14.67 0.28
CA GLN A 35 2.87 -15.48 -0.80
C GLN A 35 1.46 -15.01 -1.16
N LEU A 36 1.18 -13.71 -0.98
CA LEU A 36 -0.12 -13.12 -1.27
C LEU A 36 -0.39 -13.15 -2.78
N MET A 37 -1.62 -13.46 -3.17
CA MET A 37 -2.02 -13.75 -4.54
C MET A 37 -3.34 -13.06 -4.91
N GLY A 38 -3.57 -12.83 -6.20
CA GLY A 38 -4.74 -12.10 -6.69
C GLY A 38 -4.55 -10.57 -6.67
N SER A 39 -5.66 -9.83 -6.78
CA SER A 39 -5.64 -8.37 -6.97
C SER A 39 -5.58 -7.58 -5.67
N ILE A 40 -5.03 -6.38 -5.75
CA ILE A 40 -5.05 -5.41 -4.65
C ILE A 40 -6.47 -4.84 -4.55
N PRO A 41 -7.17 -4.97 -3.41
CA PRO A 41 -8.51 -4.43 -3.26
C PRO A 41 -8.50 -2.90 -3.24
N ASP A 42 -9.47 -2.28 -3.92
CA ASP A 42 -9.64 -0.82 -3.95
C ASP A 42 -9.84 -0.23 -2.56
N SER A 43 -10.33 -1.00 -1.58
CA SER A 43 -10.49 -0.50 -0.21
C SER A 43 -9.17 -0.10 0.44
N LEU A 44 -8.02 -0.68 0.05
CA LEU A 44 -6.71 -0.22 0.51
C LEU A 44 -6.42 1.23 0.12
N THR A 45 -7.01 1.70 -0.98
CA THR A 45 -6.89 3.09 -1.44
C THR A 45 -7.69 4.07 -0.60
N SER A 46 -8.71 3.57 0.12
CA SER A 46 -9.63 4.37 0.94
C SER A 46 -9.17 4.50 2.40
N SER A 47 -8.11 3.79 2.79
CA SER A 47 -7.45 4.00 4.09
C SER A 47 -6.60 5.27 4.06
N ASN A 48 -6.30 5.84 5.24
CA ASN A 48 -5.30 6.89 5.44
C ASN A 48 -3.84 6.40 5.23
N LEU A 49 -3.65 5.39 4.38
CA LEU A 49 -2.37 4.76 4.11
C LEU A 49 -1.50 5.71 3.29
N GLN A 50 -0.34 6.05 3.85
CA GLN A 50 0.70 6.83 3.20
C GLN A 50 1.70 5.94 2.49
N LEU A 51 1.94 4.73 3.01
CA LEU A 51 2.92 3.80 2.45
C LEU A 51 2.43 2.34 2.52
N VAL A 52 2.49 1.67 1.37
CA VAL A 52 2.14 0.27 1.19
C VAL A 52 3.30 -0.43 0.47
N LEU A 53 3.89 -1.43 1.11
CA LEU A 53 4.92 -2.28 0.50
C LEU A 53 4.34 -3.67 0.22
N LEU A 54 4.35 -4.07 -1.06
CA LEU A 54 3.77 -5.33 -1.55
C LEU A 54 4.75 -6.15 -2.38
N ASN A 55 6.01 -5.72 -2.49
CA ASN A 55 7.04 -6.39 -3.28
C ASN A 55 7.30 -7.84 -2.78
N GLY A 56 7.72 -8.73 -3.68
CA GLY A 56 7.98 -10.11 -3.30
C GLY A 56 6.73 -10.90 -2.90
N ASN A 57 5.60 -10.63 -3.57
CA ASN A 57 4.37 -11.40 -3.50
C ASN A 57 4.00 -11.94 -4.90
N LEU A 58 2.93 -12.74 -4.97
CA LEU A 58 2.35 -13.32 -6.19
C LEU A 58 1.08 -12.56 -6.63
N LEU A 59 1.04 -11.25 -6.37
CA LEU A 59 -0.12 -10.41 -6.70
C LEU A 59 -0.25 -10.25 -8.21
N GLU A 60 -1.48 -10.35 -8.70
CA GLU A 60 -1.83 -10.29 -10.12
C GLU A 60 -2.96 -9.29 -10.34
N GLY A 61 -3.07 -8.74 -11.54
CA GLY A 61 -4.08 -7.74 -11.88
C GLY A 61 -3.58 -6.30 -11.81
N ARG A 62 -4.51 -5.35 -11.83
CA ARG A 62 -4.18 -3.93 -11.90
C ARG A 62 -3.86 -3.38 -10.51
N VAL A 63 -2.77 -2.64 -10.39
CA VAL A 63 -2.52 -1.82 -9.20
C VAL A 63 -3.48 -0.62 -9.26
N PRO A 64 -4.30 -0.36 -8.22
CA PRO A 64 -5.20 0.78 -8.18
C PRO A 64 -4.45 2.10 -8.43
N GLU A 65 -4.98 2.98 -9.27
CA GLU A 65 -4.35 4.27 -9.62
C GLU A 65 -4.10 5.16 -8.41
N GLN A 66 -4.88 4.99 -7.35
CA GLN A 66 -4.73 5.70 -6.10
C GLN A 66 -3.48 5.27 -5.31
N LEU A 67 -2.96 4.06 -5.53
CA LEU A 67 -1.65 3.63 -5.01
C LEU A 67 -0.50 4.07 -5.90
N TYR A 68 -0.78 4.52 -7.13
CA TYR A 68 0.21 5.08 -8.05
C TYR A 68 0.58 6.54 -7.75
N SER A 69 0.18 7.09 -6.60
CA SER A 69 0.70 8.39 -6.15
C SER A 69 2.15 8.29 -5.70
N VAL A 70 3.05 7.99 -6.66
CA VAL A 70 4.46 8.40 -6.61
C VAL A 70 4.44 9.90 -6.34
N GLY A 71 5.05 10.32 -5.24
CA GLY A 71 4.97 11.69 -4.74
C GLY A 71 5.19 12.73 -5.84
N VAL A 72 4.09 13.26 -6.38
CA VAL A 72 4.06 14.58 -6.99
C VAL A 72 3.61 15.54 -5.89
N HIS A 73 4.35 15.56 -4.77
CA HIS A 73 4.34 16.76 -3.96
C HIS A 73 5.00 17.82 -4.84
N GLY A 74 4.18 18.70 -5.41
CA GLY A 74 4.62 19.77 -6.29
C GLY A 74 5.75 20.56 -5.65
N GLY A 75 6.96 20.35 -6.16
CA GLY A 75 7.94 21.41 -6.26
C GLY A 75 7.65 22.13 -7.57
N ALA A 76 6.79 23.14 -7.53
CA ALA A 76 6.86 24.18 -8.54
C ALA A 76 8.29 24.73 -8.47
N ILE A 77 9.10 24.39 -9.46
CA ILE A 77 10.24 25.22 -9.82
C ILE A 77 9.64 26.52 -10.36
N GLU A 78 9.29 27.44 -9.46
CA GLU A 78 9.20 28.84 -9.82
C GLU A 78 10.62 29.27 -10.20
N ASP A 79 10.88 29.18 -11.50
CA ASP A 79 11.90 29.92 -12.22
C ASP A 79 11.78 31.40 -11.81
N ARG A 80 12.57 31.79 -10.81
CA ARG A 80 12.77 33.21 -10.50
C ARG A 80 13.86 33.70 -11.44
N SER A 81 13.39 34.42 -12.46
CA SER A 81 14.10 35.43 -13.25
C SER A 81 15.12 36.24 -12.45
#